data_AF-A0A371WRM5-F1
#
_entry.id   AF-A0A371WRM5-F1
#
_cell.length_a   1.000
_cell.length_b   1.000
_cell.length_c   1.000
_cell.angle_alpha   90.00
_cell.angle_beta   90.00
_cell.angle_gamma   90.00
#
_symmetry.space_group_name_H-M   'P 1'
#
loop_
_entity.id
_entity.type
_entity.pdbx_description
1 polymer ?
#
loop_
_entity_poly.entity_id
_entity_poly.type
_entity_poly.pdbx_seq_one_letter_code
_entity_poly.pdbx_strand_id
1 'polypeptide(L)'
;MRRLPPSSSSPTCGTVCPACAMPDGRQSETALLIARGARRHLRQLGFATITELILPDGRRADIVALAGDGTIHIVEIKSSVADFRSDTKWPDYRVHCDHLSFAVTQDMPLDIMPQDAGLIVADAYGAAVLRDAPSHRMSGATRRAVLLRFAHAAADRLHLQEDPESGLLS
;
A
#
# COMPACT_ATOMS: atom_id res chain seq x y z
N MET A 1 50.57 32.61 -29.16
CA MET A 1 49.87 32.06 -27.99
C MET A 1 48.37 31.98 -28.30
N ARG A 2 47.88 30.81 -28.74
CA ARG A 2 46.43 30.57 -28.96
C ARG A 2 45.83 30.04 -27.65
N ARG A 3 44.78 30.68 -27.13
CA ARG A 3 44.01 30.19 -25.98
C ARG A 3 43.03 29.10 -26.47
N LEU A 4 43.02 27.96 -25.79
CA LEU A 4 42.02 26.90 -25.95
C LEU A 4 40.67 27.34 -25.36
N PRO A 5 39.52 26.92 -25.93
CA PRO A 5 38.22 27.11 -25.30
C PRO A 5 38.01 26.11 -24.13
N PRO A 6 37.18 26.45 -23.12
CA PRO A 6 36.83 25.51 -22.06
C PRO A 6 35.89 24.41 -22.58
N SER A 7 36.13 23.19 -22.12
CA SER A 7 35.35 21.99 -22.37
C SER A 7 33.94 22.11 -21.77
N SER A 8 32.90 22.01 -22.60
CA SER A 8 31.51 21.85 -22.15
C SER A 8 31.24 20.40 -21.80
N SER A 9 31.39 20.05 -20.52
CA SER A 9 30.83 18.82 -19.96
C SER A 9 29.34 19.05 -19.68
N SER A 10 28.48 18.55 -20.56
CA SER A 10 27.04 18.44 -20.33
C SER A 10 26.78 17.55 -19.11
N PRO A 11 25.95 17.95 -18.13
CA PRO A 11 25.46 17.01 -17.16
C PRO A 11 24.48 16.08 -17.90
N THR A 12 24.75 14.78 -17.86
CA THR A 12 23.83 13.74 -18.27
C THR A 12 22.53 13.93 -17.51
N CYS A 13 21.48 14.30 -18.24
CA CYS A 13 20.10 14.28 -17.77
C CYS A 13 19.78 12.84 -17.38
N GLY A 14 19.90 12.54 -16.08
CA GLY A 14 19.36 11.32 -15.51
C GLY A 14 17.86 11.42 -15.58
N THR A 15 17.26 10.85 -16.62
CA THR A 15 15.81 10.66 -16.72
C THR A 15 15.36 9.81 -15.54
N VAL A 16 14.90 10.45 -14.48
CA VAL A 16 14.16 9.78 -13.41
C VAL A 16 12.78 9.53 -13.97
N CYS A 17 12.46 8.26 -14.21
CA CYS A 17 11.12 7.81 -14.57
C CYS A 17 10.20 8.04 -13.34
N PRO A 18 9.18 8.94 -13.38
CA PRO A 18 8.41 9.27 -12.18
C PRO A 18 7.33 8.22 -11.82
N ALA A 19 7.19 7.14 -12.58
CA ALA A 19 6.07 6.19 -12.45
C ALA A 19 6.23 5.15 -11.33
N CYS A 20 7.39 5.07 -10.68
CA CYS A 20 7.52 4.33 -9.43
C CYS A 20 7.36 5.33 -8.29
N ALA A 21 6.34 5.11 -7.44
CA ALA A 21 6.25 5.76 -6.15
C ALA A 21 7.65 5.79 -5.51
N MET A 22 8.22 6.98 -5.37
CA MET A 22 9.53 7.16 -4.74
C MET A 22 9.49 6.39 -3.42
N PRO A 23 10.42 5.45 -3.16
CA PRO A 23 10.43 4.74 -1.90
C PRO A 23 10.52 5.80 -0.79
N ASP A 24 9.52 5.89 0.08
CA ASP A 24 9.49 6.78 1.26
C ASP A 24 10.63 6.46 2.26
N GLY A 25 11.63 5.64 1.88
CA GLY A 25 12.69 5.09 2.72
C GLY A 25 12.18 4.16 3.83
N ARG A 26 10.86 4.04 4.00
CA ARG A 26 10.19 3.32 5.10
C ARG A 26 9.83 1.86 4.77
N GLN A 27 9.83 1.47 3.50
CA GLN A 27 9.43 0.13 3.10
C GLN A 27 10.65 -0.75 2.82
N SER A 28 10.73 -1.87 3.53
CA SER A 28 11.72 -2.92 3.26
C SER A 28 11.43 -3.63 1.94
N GLU A 29 12.45 -4.24 1.33
CA GLU A 29 12.26 -5.10 0.16
C GLU A 29 11.23 -6.20 0.44
N THR A 30 11.30 -6.82 1.63
CA THR A 30 10.32 -7.80 2.11
C THR A 30 8.90 -7.27 2.09
N ALA A 31 8.66 -6.03 2.56
CA ALA A 31 7.33 -5.43 2.54
C ALA A 31 6.79 -5.26 1.11
N LEU A 32 7.64 -4.87 0.15
CA LEU A 32 7.26 -4.75 -1.26
C LEU A 32 6.89 -6.11 -1.87
N LEU A 33 7.60 -7.18 -1.51
CA LEU A 33 7.28 -8.53 -1.98
C LEU A 33 5.93 -9.00 -1.42
N ILE A 34 5.71 -8.86 -0.10
CA ILE A 34 4.42 -9.17 0.55
C ILE A 34 3.29 -8.38 -0.12
N ALA A 35 3.47 -7.07 -0.33
CA ALA A 35 2.47 -6.21 -0.97
C ALA A 35 2.08 -6.74 -2.36
N ARG A 36 3.07 -7.16 -3.14
CA ARG A 36 2.86 -7.69 -4.50
C ARG A 36 2.04 -8.97 -4.47
N GLY A 37 2.40 -9.95 -3.63
CA GLY A 37 1.67 -11.20 -3.52
C GLY A 37 0.25 -11.03 -3.03
N ALA A 38 0.08 -10.27 -1.94
CA ALA A 38 -1.22 -9.98 -1.36
C ALA A 38 -2.15 -9.30 -2.38
N ARG A 39 -1.66 -8.29 -3.12
CA ARG A 39 -2.46 -7.59 -4.14
C ARG A 39 -2.82 -8.48 -5.33
N ARG A 40 -1.93 -9.39 -5.75
CA ARG A 40 -2.24 -10.37 -6.79
C ARG A 40 -3.37 -11.30 -6.37
N HIS A 41 -3.31 -11.81 -5.15
CA HIS A 41 -4.35 -12.65 -4.58
C HIS A 41 -5.69 -11.90 -4.48
N LEU A 42 -5.69 -10.69 -3.91
CA LEU A 42 -6.89 -9.84 -3.82
C LEU A 42 -7.48 -9.55 -5.20
N ARG A 43 -6.64 -9.31 -6.21
CA ARG A 43 -7.11 -9.10 -7.59
C ARG A 43 -7.76 -10.36 -8.18
N GLN A 44 -7.25 -11.55 -7.89
CA GLN A 44 -7.88 -12.81 -8.31
C GLN A 44 -9.27 -13.00 -7.68
N LEU A 45 -9.47 -12.47 -6.48
CA LEU A 45 -10.77 -12.44 -5.79
C LEU A 45 -11.68 -11.29 -6.26
N GLY A 46 -11.27 -10.50 -7.26
CA GLY A 46 -12.10 -9.42 -7.83
C GLY A 46 -11.99 -8.07 -7.13
N PHE A 47 -11.08 -7.90 -6.18
CA PHE A 47 -10.88 -6.60 -5.52
C PHE A 47 -10.09 -5.62 -6.42
N ALA A 48 -10.46 -4.34 -6.33
CA ALA A 48 -9.58 -3.23 -6.72
C ALA A 48 -8.69 -2.86 -5.53
N THR A 49 -7.40 -2.55 -5.74
CA THR A 49 -6.47 -2.28 -4.64
C THR A 49 -5.65 -1.02 -4.87
N ILE A 50 -5.45 -0.27 -3.79
CA ILE A 50 -4.51 0.84 -3.71
C ILE A 50 -3.58 0.63 -2.51
N THR A 51 -2.31 1.00 -2.65
CA THR A 51 -1.33 0.94 -1.55
C THR A 51 -1.15 2.30 -0.90
N GLU A 52 -0.67 2.39 0.33
CA GLU A 52 -0.31 3.65 0.98
C GLU A 52 -1.44 4.70 0.98
N LEU A 53 -2.67 4.30 1.30
CA LEU A 53 -3.81 5.23 1.31
C LEU A 53 -3.86 5.97 2.64
N ILE A 54 -3.89 7.31 2.58
CA ILE A 54 -4.17 8.14 3.76
C ILE A 54 -5.66 8.06 4.10
N LEU A 55 -5.97 7.63 5.31
CA LEU A 55 -7.30 7.45 5.88
C LEU A 55 -7.86 8.77 6.43
N PRO A 56 -9.17 8.86 6.73
CA PRO A 56 -9.80 10.06 7.27
C PRO A 56 -9.16 10.65 8.53
N ASP A 57 -8.51 9.82 9.35
CA ASP A 57 -7.82 10.24 10.58
C ASP A 57 -6.33 10.58 10.36
N GLY A 58 -5.86 10.56 9.11
CA GLY A 58 -4.47 10.85 8.75
C GLY A 58 -3.52 9.65 8.85
N ARG A 59 -3.99 8.48 9.31
CA ARG A 59 -3.19 7.24 9.25
C ARG A 59 -3.02 6.77 7.81
N ARG A 60 -2.05 5.90 7.58
CA ARG A 60 -1.77 5.31 6.27
C ARG A 60 -2.01 3.82 6.33
N ALA A 61 -2.94 3.32 5.52
CA ALA A 61 -3.14 1.89 5.34
C ALA A 61 -2.21 1.37 4.24
N ASP A 62 -1.54 0.25 4.48
CA ASP A 62 -0.55 -0.29 3.54
C ASP A 62 -1.23 -0.77 2.26
N ILE A 63 -2.33 -1.52 2.37
CA ILE A 63 -3.21 -1.89 1.26
C ILE A 63 -4.66 -1.64 1.66
N VAL A 64 -5.39 -0.92 0.82
CA VAL A 64 -6.85 -0.86 0.85
C VAL A 64 -7.39 -1.59 -0.36
N ALA A 65 -8.29 -2.55 -0.11
CA ALA A 65 -8.94 -3.35 -1.13
C ALA A 65 -10.46 -3.12 -1.12
N LEU A 66 -11.01 -2.83 -2.30
CA LEU A 66 -12.41 -2.52 -2.53
C LEU A 66 -13.07 -3.63 -3.35
N ALA A 67 -14.08 -4.29 -2.77
CA ALA A 67 -14.92 -5.26 -3.46
C ALA A 67 -16.00 -4.57 -4.32
N GLY A 68 -16.61 -5.32 -5.24
CA GLY A 68 -17.65 -4.82 -6.15
C GLY A 68 -18.95 -4.39 -5.44
N ASP A 69 -19.20 -4.86 -4.23
CA ASP A 69 -20.36 -4.49 -3.40
C ASP A 69 -20.08 -3.30 -2.46
N GLY A 70 -18.86 -2.73 -2.51
CA GLY A 70 -18.44 -1.63 -1.65
C GLY A 70 -17.85 -2.06 -0.30
N THR A 71 -17.63 -3.36 -0.09
CA THR A 71 -16.93 -3.89 1.10
C THR A 71 -15.45 -3.47 1.05
N ILE A 72 -14.94 -2.93 2.16
CA ILE A 72 -13.58 -2.40 2.26
C ILE A 72 -12.74 -3.29 3.17
N HIS A 73 -11.61 -3.78 2.66
CA HIS A 73 -10.61 -4.52 3.41
C HIS A 73 -9.37 -3.64 3.59
N ILE A 74 -8.83 -3.60 4.79
CA ILE A 74 -7.48 -3.09 5.05
C ILE A 74 -6.57 -4.28 5.32
N VAL A 75 -5.42 -4.30 4.66
CA VAL A 75 -4.36 -5.29 4.87
C VAL A 75 -3.09 -4.54 5.27
N GLU A 76 -2.68 -4.73 6.53
CA GLU A 76 -1.45 -4.17 7.08
C GLU A 76 -0.29 -5.15 6.87
N ILE A 77 0.81 -4.68 6.31
CA ILE A 77 1.97 -5.49 5.98
C ILE A 77 2.93 -5.47 7.16
N LYS A 78 3.30 -6.64 7.67
CA LYS A 78 4.36 -6.77 8.68
C LYS A 78 5.52 -7.58 8.11
N SER A 79 6.61 -6.87 7.83
CA SER A 79 7.82 -7.45 7.23
C SER A 79 8.77 -8.09 8.25
N SER A 80 8.55 -7.85 9.54
CA SER A 80 9.33 -8.44 10.64
C SER A 80 8.58 -8.43 11.97
N VAL A 81 9.08 -9.18 12.95
CA VAL A 81 8.56 -9.16 14.33
C VAL A 81 8.68 -7.77 14.96
N ALA A 82 9.75 -7.02 14.65
CA ALA A 82 9.94 -5.67 15.18
C ALA A 82 8.89 -4.69 14.62
N ASP A 83 8.61 -4.79 13.31
CA ASP A 83 7.58 -4.04 12.62
C ASP A 83 6.21 -4.25 13.28
N PHE A 84 5.81 -5.51 13.48
CA PHE A 84 4.58 -5.84 14.20
C PHE A 84 4.54 -5.30 15.63
N ARG A 85 5.60 -5.48 16.41
CA ARG A 85 5.64 -5.02 17.81
C ARG A 85 5.61 -3.50 17.94
N SER A 86 6.06 -2.77 16.93
CA SER A 86 6.03 -1.30 16.91
C SER A 86 4.64 -0.73 16.62
N ASP A 87 3.81 -1.48 15.90
CA ASP A 87 2.45 -1.07 15.56
C ASP A 87 1.47 -1.41 16.68
N THR A 88 1.44 -0.56 17.70
CA THR A 88 0.55 -0.73 18.87
C THR A 88 -0.86 -0.21 18.64
N LYS A 89 -1.10 0.46 17.51
CA LYS A 89 -2.36 1.16 17.22
C LYS A 89 -3.12 0.55 16.04
N TRP A 90 -2.72 -0.64 15.61
CA TRP A 90 -3.40 -1.37 14.55
C TRP A 90 -4.92 -1.56 14.77
N PRO A 91 -5.47 -1.70 16.00
CA PRO A 91 -6.92 -1.88 16.16
C PRO A 91 -7.72 -0.68 15.66
N ASP A 92 -7.12 0.51 15.64
CA ASP A 92 -7.77 1.74 15.22
C ASP A 92 -8.14 1.71 13.73
N TYR A 93 -7.46 0.88 12.90
CA TYR A 93 -7.82 0.72 11.49
C TYR A 93 -9.21 0.10 11.27
N ARG A 94 -9.76 -0.60 12.28
CA ARG A 94 -11.09 -1.21 12.18
C ARG A 94 -12.19 -0.19 11.91
N VAL A 95 -12.05 1.06 12.35
CA VAL A 95 -13.08 2.07 12.09
C VAL A 95 -13.18 2.44 10.61
N HIS A 96 -12.16 2.13 9.81
CA HIS A 96 -12.03 2.50 8.39
C HIS A 96 -12.17 1.32 7.40
N CYS A 97 -12.55 0.13 7.88
CA CYS A 97 -12.74 -1.05 7.04
C CYS A 97 -13.85 -1.95 7.59
N ASP A 98 -14.29 -2.91 6.78
CA ASP A 98 -15.18 -4.01 7.19
C ASP A 98 -14.37 -5.24 7.64
N HIS A 99 -13.17 -5.40 7.07
CA HIS A 99 -12.26 -6.51 7.34
C HIS A 99 -10.84 -6.00 7.50
N LEU A 100 -10.21 -6.33 8.64
CA LEU A 100 -8.81 -6.00 8.92
C LEU A 100 -7.97 -7.28 8.92
N SER A 101 -6.92 -7.32 8.10
CA SER A 101 -5.98 -8.44 8.03
C SER A 101 -4.54 -7.97 8.17
N PHE A 102 -3.66 -8.87 8.59
CA PHE A 102 -2.22 -8.73 8.44
C PHE A 102 -1.73 -9.56 7.26
N ALA A 103 -0.76 -9.03 6.51
CA ALA A 103 0.00 -9.78 5.53
C ALA A 103 1.47 -9.89 5.96
N VAL A 104 1.99 -11.11 5.99
CA VAL A 104 3.35 -11.43 6.46
C VAL A 104 4.04 -12.43 5.54
N THR A 105 5.35 -12.62 5.69
CA THR A 105 6.04 -13.74 5.04
C THR A 105 5.78 -15.07 5.75
N GLN A 106 6.10 -16.18 5.09
CA GLN A 106 6.05 -17.52 5.69
C GLN A 106 7.01 -17.70 6.88
N ASP A 107 8.07 -16.88 6.94
CA ASP A 107 9.10 -16.96 7.99
C ASP A 107 8.68 -16.23 9.28
N MET A 108 7.57 -15.51 9.24
CA MET A 108 7.03 -14.81 10.40
C MET A 108 6.47 -15.81 11.42
N PRO A 109 6.74 -15.66 12.73
CA PRO A 109 6.07 -16.45 13.77
C PRO A 109 4.56 -16.14 13.80
N LEU A 110 3.75 -16.99 13.16
CA LEU A 110 2.33 -16.72 12.91
C LEU A 110 1.48 -16.70 14.19
N ASP A 111 1.95 -17.37 15.24
CA ASP A 111 1.32 -17.47 16.55
C ASP A 111 1.29 -16.12 17.30
N ILE A 112 2.17 -15.19 16.95
CA ILE A 112 2.18 -13.84 17.55
C ILE A 112 1.10 -12.93 16.94
N MET A 113 0.51 -13.31 15.80
CA MET A 113 -0.48 -12.49 15.09
C MET A 113 -1.81 -12.46 15.85
N PRO A 114 -2.49 -11.30 15.95
CA PRO A 114 -3.75 -11.18 16.69
C PRO A 114 -4.84 -12.09 16.15
N GLN A 115 -5.46 -12.89 17.02
CA GLN A 115 -6.48 -13.88 16.62
C GLN A 115 -7.79 -13.24 16.14
N ASP A 116 -8.03 -11.99 16.50
CA ASP A 116 -9.19 -11.21 16.10
C ASP A 116 -9.01 -10.48 14.75
N ALA A 117 -7.88 -10.66 14.07
CA ALA A 117 -7.60 -10.13 12.73
C ALA A 117 -7.39 -11.26 11.71
N GLY A 118 -7.66 -10.97 10.44
CA GLY A 118 -7.33 -11.87 9.35
C GLY A 118 -5.81 -12.06 9.21
N LEU A 119 -5.39 -13.18 8.63
CA LEU A 119 -3.98 -13.49 8.42
C LEU A 119 -3.76 -14.00 7.00
N ILE A 120 -2.89 -13.31 6.29
CA ILE A 120 -2.46 -13.61 4.93
C ILE A 120 -0.96 -13.88 4.97
N VAL A 121 -0.53 -15.02 4.43
CA VAL A 121 0.88 -15.27 4.14
C VAL A 121 1.12 -15.00 2.67
N ALA A 122 2.08 -14.14 2.35
CA ALA A 122 2.34 -13.69 1.00
C ALA A 122 3.83 -13.59 0.69
N ASP A 123 4.15 -13.69 -0.60
CA ASP A 123 5.48 -13.51 -1.15
C ASP A 123 5.40 -12.70 -2.46
N ALA A 124 6.48 -12.66 -3.25
CA ALA A 124 6.50 -11.92 -4.51
C ALA A 124 5.51 -12.44 -5.57
N TYR A 125 5.00 -13.66 -5.41
CA TYR A 125 4.27 -14.42 -6.42
C TYR A 125 2.78 -14.45 -6.14
N GLY A 126 2.36 -14.66 -4.90
CA GLY A 126 0.96 -14.75 -4.51
C GLY A 126 0.76 -14.69 -3.00
N ALA A 127 -0.39 -15.17 -2.55
CA ALA A 127 -0.71 -15.24 -1.14
C ALA A 127 -1.72 -16.35 -0.83
N ALA A 128 -1.73 -16.78 0.43
CA ALA A 128 -2.72 -17.69 0.99
C ALA A 128 -3.35 -17.04 2.24
N VAL A 129 -4.67 -17.10 2.33
CA VAL A 129 -5.42 -16.71 3.55
C VAL A 129 -5.37 -17.89 4.52
N LEU A 130 -4.74 -17.68 5.67
CA LEU A 130 -4.69 -18.68 6.74
C LEU A 130 -5.81 -18.51 7.76
N ARG A 131 -6.31 -17.28 7.90
CA ARG A 131 -7.43 -16.95 8.78
C ARG A 131 -8.23 -15.82 8.16
N ASP A 132 -9.53 -16.02 8.01
CA ASP A 132 -10.44 -14.98 7.54
C ASP A 132 -10.53 -13.85 8.56
N ALA A 133 -10.60 -12.61 8.07
CA ALA A 133 -10.80 -11.45 8.91
C ALA A 133 -12.25 -11.43 9.43
N PRO A 134 -12.47 -11.36 10.75
CA PRO A 134 -13.80 -11.15 11.30
C PRO A 134 -14.43 -9.90 10.71
N SER A 135 -15.70 -9.99 10.30
CA SER A 135 -16.44 -8.85 9.79
C SER A 135 -16.89 -7.93 10.93
N HIS A 136 -16.74 -6.63 10.76
CA HIS A 136 -17.37 -5.63 11.62
C HIS A 136 -17.98 -4.50 10.76
N ARG A 137 -19.03 -3.85 11.26
CA ARG A 137 -19.73 -2.82 10.48
C ARG A 137 -19.02 -1.48 10.58
N MET A 138 -18.59 -0.95 9.44
CA MET A 138 -18.15 0.44 9.31
C MET A 138 -19.37 1.39 9.17
N SER A 139 -19.28 2.57 9.79
CA SER A 139 -20.31 3.61 9.66
C SER A 139 -20.46 4.07 8.20
N GLY A 140 -21.68 4.44 7.79
CA GLY A 140 -21.92 4.93 6.42
C GLY A 140 -21.12 6.19 6.08
N ALA A 141 -20.95 7.10 7.05
CA ALA A 141 -20.16 8.32 6.88
C ALA A 141 -18.66 8.00 6.67
N THR A 142 -18.09 7.09 7.49
CA THR A 142 -16.70 6.67 7.34
C THR A 142 -16.48 5.94 6.01
N ARG A 143 -17.40 5.03 5.64
CA ARG A 143 -17.35 4.33 4.35
C ARG A 143 -17.26 5.31 3.19
N ARG A 144 -18.15 6.31 3.16
CA ARG A 144 -18.14 7.36 2.12
C ARG A 144 -16.80 8.10 2.10
N ALA A 145 -16.27 8.46 3.27
CA ALA A 145 -15.01 9.19 3.38
C ALA A 145 -13.80 8.37 2.87
N VAL A 146 -13.77 7.07 3.13
CA VAL A 146 -12.73 6.13 2.63
C VAL A 146 -12.88 5.91 1.13
N LEU A 147 -14.10 5.68 0.63
CA LEU A 147 -14.36 5.50 -0.80
C LEU A 147 -13.95 6.71 -1.64
N LEU A 148 -14.26 7.93 -1.18
CA LEU A 148 -13.84 9.16 -1.87
C LEU A 148 -12.31 9.24 -1.94
N ARG A 149 -11.62 9.00 -0.82
CA ARG A 149 -10.14 9.00 -0.78
C ARG A 149 -9.55 7.94 -1.70
N PHE A 150 -10.10 6.73 -1.69
CA PHE A 150 -9.70 5.65 -2.58
C PHE A 150 -9.85 6.07 -4.05
N ALA A 151 -11.01 6.63 -4.43
CA ALA A 151 -11.29 7.04 -5.79
C ALA A 151 -10.35 8.16 -6.27
N HIS A 152 -10.17 9.21 -5.46
CA HIS A 152 -9.24 10.30 -5.76
C HIS A 152 -7.82 9.78 -5.91
N ALA A 153 -7.31 9.04 -4.92
CA ALA A 153 -5.95 8.53 -4.96
C ALA A 153 -5.71 7.56 -6.14
N ALA A 154 -6.70 6.76 -6.54
CA ALA A 154 -6.61 5.90 -7.71
C ALA A 154 -6.58 6.71 -9.01
N ALA A 155 -7.47 7.71 -9.15
CA ALA A 155 -7.53 8.58 -10.32
C ALA A 155 -6.25 9.42 -10.46
N ASP A 156 -5.78 10.02 -9.37
CA ASP A 156 -4.58 10.86 -9.36
C ASP A 156 -3.33 10.05 -9.72
N ARG A 157 -3.20 8.82 -9.21
CA ARG A 157 -2.09 7.93 -9.56
C ARG A 157 -2.13 7.49 -11.01
N LEU A 158 -3.30 7.20 -11.55
CA LEU A 158 -3.45 6.89 -12.97
C LEU A 158 -3.09 8.10 -13.82
N HIS A 159 -3.57 9.29 -13.43
CA HIS A 159 -3.26 10.54 -14.13
C HIS A 159 -1.77 10.82 -14.15
N LEU A 160 -1.07 10.70 -13.02
CA LEU A 160 0.39 10.86 -12.95
C LEU A 160 1.15 9.78 -13.75
N GLN A 161 0.57 8.59 -13.92
CA GLN A 161 1.16 7.55 -14.75
C GLN A 161 0.99 7.85 -16.26
N GLU A 162 -0.14 8.45 -16.64
CA GLU A 162 -0.46 8.82 -18.02
C GLU A 162 0.20 10.15 -18.45
N ASP A 163 0.31 11.11 -17.53
CA ASP A 163 0.93 12.42 -17.69
C ASP A 163 1.85 12.74 -16.49
N PRO A 164 3.10 12.27 -16.51
CA PRO A 164 4.03 12.47 -15.40
C PRO A 164 4.45 13.93 -15.15
N GLU A 165 4.31 14.83 -16.14
CA GLU A 165 4.69 16.24 -16.01
C GLU A 165 3.63 17.07 -15.28
N SER A 166 2.38 16.61 -15.24
CA SER A 166 1.27 17.25 -14.50
C SER A 166 1.59 17.53 -13.03
N GLY A 167 2.37 16.65 -12.38
CA GLY A 167 2.77 16.78 -10.98
C GLY A 167 3.82 17.87 -10.69
N LEU A 168 4.41 18.48 -11.73
CA LEU A 168 5.36 19.59 -11.59
C LEU A 168 4.67 20.96 -11.56
N LEU A 169 3.34 21.00 -11.78
CA LEU A 169 2.56 22.22 -11.93
C LEU A 169 1.82 22.65 -10.65
N SER A 170 1.96 21.91 -9.55
CA SER A 170 1.30 22.15 -8.25
C SER A 170 2.25 22.69 -7.18
#